data_AF-A0A4S2V2Z3-F1
#
_entry.id   AF-A0A4S2V2Z3-F1
#
_cell.length_a   1.000
_cell.length_b   1.000
_cell.length_c   1.000
_cell.angle_alpha   90.00
_cell.angle_beta   90.00
_cell.angle_gamma   90.00
#
_symmetry.space_group_name_H-M   'P 1'
#
loop_
_entity.id
_entity.type
_entity.pdbx_description
1 polymer ?
#
loop_
_entity_poly.entity_id
_entity_poly.type
_entity_poly.pdbx_seq_one_letter_code
_entity_poly.pdbx_strand_id
1 'polypeptide(L)'
;MGYTAVHPVWGRLDASLNDLGCGRTWAEVHRVKGLGLACPECGGSVFARASQHGLRHFYHQVRPLDCELANESQEHHFLKLELAMAARAAGWRAELEVSSELRDWRADVLVFDEQGRPFMALEAQLSPMTPDEARMRTARYARDGVAVCWVGLQDRPWARAVPTLRVRAAAGRGESWTVRHGLARYTWSPRTAKGKAKWEHITCPLGDALAWILQGRVRVHTAVNGTVWWTAPAYEERALARARMEADAADQEAAAKRRRAETAAADRRRLAAEQRALDRQADLQERQAEIQRLTGFFLRTGFDPTAWDTFTRLVRSASGKAIVYGEESRRYGNGLLVHARPRGTDAGYALAAVVCPDPAALTRWPEKLTILVPDHTWFARLQAAARVPLRVAVLDPRTGRSMFERIHPALDPVAGPDRPG
;
A
#
# COMPACT_ATOMS: atom_id res chain seq x y z
N MET A 1 26.09 -48.32 -11.13
CA MET A 1 27.57 -48.21 -11.05
C MET A 1 27.84 -47.48 -9.74
N GLY A 2 29.04 -47.42 -9.19
CA GLY A 2 29.21 -46.67 -7.93
C GLY A 2 30.68 -46.47 -7.63
N TYR A 3 31.03 -45.42 -6.88
CA TYR A 3 32.41 -45.19 -6.49
C TYR A 3 32.71 -45.72 -5.10
N THR A 4 31.69 -46.08 -4.33
CA THR A 4 31.89 -46.57 -2.96
C THR A 4 31.46 -48.02 -2.79
N ALA A 5 32.14 -48.71 -1.88
CA ALA A 5 31.85 -50.08 -1.46
C ALA A 5 32.22 -50.27 0.00
N VAL A 6 31.77 -51.35 0.61
CA VAL A 6 32.14 -51.73 1.98
C VAL A 6 32.90 -53.05 1.93
N HIS A 7 34.10 -53.05 2.49
CA HIS A 7 34.86 -54.26 2.79
C HIS A 7 34.63 -54.64 4.27
N PRO A 8 34.43 -55.93 4.61
CA PRO A 8 34.10 -56.34 5.97
C PRO A 8 35.13 -55.95 7.03
N VAL A 9 36.42 -55.94 6.67
CA VAL A 9 37.53 -55.56 7.56
C VAL A 9 37.94 -54.09 7.44
N TRP A 10 38.21 -53.60 6.22
CA TRP A 10 38.71 -52.24 5.98
C TRP A 10 37.62 -51.17 6.09
N GLY A 11 36.35 -51.56 6.13
CA GLY A 11 35.23 -50.63 6.15
C GLY A 11 34.97 -50.02 4.78
N ARG A 12 34.64 -48.74 4.76
CA ARG A 12 34.24 -48.02 3.54
C ARG A 12 35.43 -47.79 2.61
N LEU A 13 35.21 -48.04 1.32
CA LEU A 13 36.16 -47.81 0.24
C LEU A 13 35.62 -46.73 -0.72
N ASP A 14 36.50 -45.87 -1.22
CA ASP A 14 36.21 -44.86 -2.24
C ASP A 14 37.16 -45.01 -3.45
N ALA A 15 36.65 -45.56 -4.55
CA ALA A 15 37.37 -45.78 -5.80
C ALA A 15 37.85 -44.50 -6.50
N SER A 16 37.33 -43.33 -6.11
CA SER A 16 37.79 -42.03 -6.61
C SER A 16 39.09 -41.55 -5.95
N LEU A 17 39.51 -42.20 -4.86
CA LEU A 17 40.76 -41.94 -4.16
C LEU A 17 41.83 -42.97 -4.55
N ASN A 18 43.09 -42.54 -4.55
CA ASN A 18 44.21 -43.43 -4.91
C ASN A 18 44.45 -44.53 -3.86
N ASP A 19 44.17 -44.22 -2.60
CA ASP A 19 44.34 -45.07 -1.42
C ASP A 19 43.00 -45.64 -0.90
N LEU A 20 41.96 -45.60 -1.74
CA LEU A 20 40.60 -46.04 -1.42
C LEU A 20 39.97 -45.35 -0.21
N GLY A 21 40.56 -44.26 0.32
CA GLY A 21 40.14 -43.62 1.56
C GLY A 21 40.51 -44.41 2.83
N CYS A 22 41.26 -45.51 2.72
CA CYS A 22 41.63 -46.35 3.84
C CYS A 22 43.10 -46.84 3.78
N GLY A 23 43.97 -46.14 3.03
CA GLY A 23 45.38 -46.51 2.86
C GLY A 23 45.63 -47.73 1.96
N ARG A 24 44.61 -48.23 1.25
CA ARG A 24 44.69 -49.44 0.39
C ARG A 24 44.76 -49.08 -1.07
N THR A 25 45.46 -49.88 -1.85
CA THR A 25 45.63 -49.65 -3.28
C THR A 25 44.50 -50.27 -4.11
N TRP A 26 44.22 -49.70 -5.27
CA TRP A 26 43.24 -50.29 -6.22
C TRP A 26 43.57 -51.73 -6.61
N ALA A 27 44.86 -52.11 -6.65
CA ALA A 27 45.30 -53.46 -6.97
C ALA A 27 44.86 -54.50 -5.92
N GLU A 28 44.66 -54.09 -4.66
CA GLU A 28 44.18 -54.97 -3.58
C GLU A 28 42.69 -55.30 -3.69
N VAL A 29 41.93 -54.60 -4.55
CA VAL A 29 40.49 -54.84 -4.77
C VAL A 29 40.15 -55.28 -6.18
N HIS A 30 40.93 -54.86 -7.18
CA HIS A 30 40.62 -55.09 -8.58
C HIS A 30 41.09 -56.47 -9.05
N ARG A 31 40.14 -57.31 -9.47
CA ARG A 31 40.37 -58.69 -9.96
C ARG A 31 40.99 -59.63 -8.91
N VAL A 32 40.80 -59.33 -7.62
CA VAL A 32 41.21 -60.22 -6.52
C VAL A 32 40.14 -61.29 -6.30
N LYS A 33 40.51 -62.57 -6.44
CA LYS A 33 39.59 -63.69 -6.24
C LYS A 33 39.25 -63.85 -4.76
N GLY A 34 37.97 -64.13 -4.47
CA GLY A 34 37.50 -64.39 -3.10
C GLY A 34 37.31 -63.13 -2.24
N LEU A 35 37.61 -61.94 -2.76
CA LEU A 35 37.37 -60.69 -2.04
C LEU A 35 35.87 -60.36 -2.04
N GLY A 36 35.29 -60.25 -0.84
CA GLY A 36 33.91 -59.84 -0.64
C GLY A 36 33.80 -58.33 -0.48
N LEU A 37 33.12 -57.66 -1.41
CA LEU A 37 32.74 -56.25 -1.31
C LEU A 37 31.23 -56.13 -1.35
N ALA A 38 30.67 -55.25 -0.51
CA ALA A 38 29.23 -55.01 -0.40
C ALA A 38 28.87 -53.61 -0.87
N CYS A 39 27.69 -53.48 -1.48
CA CYS A 39 27.05 -52.20 -1.74
C CYS A 39 26.70 -51.51 -0.41
N PRO A 40 27.05 -50.22 -0.20
CA PRO A 40 26.74 -49.53 1.05
C PRO A 40 25.25 -49.27 1.26
N GLU A 41 24.43 -49.37 0.20
CA GLU A 41 22.98 -49.23 0.28
C GLU A 41 22.29 -50.56 0.56
N CYS A 42 22.33 -51.50 -0.40
CA CYS A 42 21.55 -52.74 -0.32
C CYS A 42 22.30 -53.90 0.34
N GLY A 43 23.58 -53.75 0.67
CA GLY A 43 24.43 -54.81 1.20
C GLY A 43 24.81 -55.92 0.21
N GLY A 44 24.26 -55.89 -1.02
CA GLY A 44 24.51 -56.89 -2.04
C GLY A 44 25.95 -56.89 -2.56
N SER A 45 26.42 -58.03 -3.06
CA SER A 45 27.78 -58.17 -3.57
C SER A 45 28.07 -57.26 -4.76
N VAL A 46 29.20 -56.55 -4.69
CA VAL A 46 29.72 -55.69 -5.77
C VAL A 46 31.13 -56.10 -6.15
N PHE A 47 31.54 -55.73 -7.36
CA PHE A 47 32.84 -56.08 -7.93
C PHE A 47 33.57 -54.83 -8.41
N ALA A 48 34.88 -54.79 -8.24
CA ALA A 48 35.74 -53.70 -8.71
C ALA A 48 36.01 -53.82 -10.21
N ARG A 49 35.87 -52.70 -10.94
CA ARG A 49 36.13 -52.59 -12.38
C ARG A 49 36.79 -51.26 -12.73
N ALA A 50 37.69 -51.27 -13.69
CA ALA A 50 38.18 -50.08 -14.35
C ALA A 50 37.57 -49.95 -15.76
N SER A 51 37.18 -48.73 -16.14
CA SER A 51 36.77 -48.44 -17.52
C SER A 51 37.97 -48.47 -18.46
N GLN A 52 37.72 -48.45 -19.77
CA GLN A 52 38.79 -48.35 -20.78
C GLN A 52 39.65 -47.08 -20.61
N HIS A 53 39.08 -46.02 -20.02
CA HIS A 53 39.78 -44.77 -19.74
C HIS A 53 40.35 -44.72 -18.30
N GLY A 54 40.40 -45.85 -17.60
CA GLY A 54 41.01 -45.95 -16.27
C GLY A 54 40.11 -45.54 -15.11
N LEU A 55 38.84 -45.20 -15.36
CA LEU A 55 37.91 -44.82 -14.30
C LEU A 55 37.51 -46.04 -13.46
N ARG A 56 37.87 -45.99 -12.18
CA ARG A 56 37.64 -47.04 -11.19
C ARG A 56 36.23 -46.92 -10.61
N HIS A 57 35.51 -48.03 -10.50
CA HIS A 57 34.18 -48.09 -9.93
C HIS A 57 33.84 -49.49 -9.44
N PHE A 58 32.81 -49.58 -8.61
CA PHE A 58 32.16 -50.81 -8.20
C PHE A 58 30.86 -51.02 -8.97
N TYR A 59 30.50 -52.28 -9.23
CA TYR A 59 29.27 -52.61 -9.93
C TYR A 59 28.64 -53.91 -9.38
N HIS A 60 27.31 -53.97 -9.46
CA HIS A 60 26.57 -55.20 -9.21
C HIS A 60 26.64 -56.09 -10.44
N GLN A 61 26.92 -57.39 -10.25
CA GLN A 61 26.85 -58.35 -11.36
C GLN A 61 25.41 -58.50 -11.87
N VAL A 62 24.44 -58.53 -10.95
CA VAL A 62 23.00 -58.45 -11.24
C VAL A 62 22.47 -57.24 -10.51
N ARG A 63 21.88 -56.27 -11.24
CA ARG A 63 21.35 -55.04 -10.64
C ARG A 63 20.08 -55.34 -9.83
N PRO A 64 20.07 -55.08 -8.51
CA PRO A 64 18.84 -55.17 -7.71
C PRO A 64 17.87 -54.05 -8.08
N LEU A 65 16.56 -54.33 -8.08
CA LEU A 65 15.53 -53.32 -8.39
C LEU A 65 15.43 -52.24 -7.30
N ASP A 66 15.58 -52.64 -6.04
CA ASP A 66 15.40 -51.76 -4.88
C ASP A 66 16.71 -51.11 -4.40
N CYS A 67 17.73 -51.07 -5.27
CA CYS A 67 19.02 -50.47 -4.99
C CYS A 67 19.18 -49.19 -5.81
N GLU A 68 18.95 -48.04 -5.21
CA GLU A 68 19.14 -46.72 -5.80
C GLU A 68 20.53 -46.59 -6.44
N LEU A 69 21.61 -46.95 -5.73
CA LEU A 69 22.98 -46.86 -6.25
C LEU A 69 23.21 -47.77 -7.47
N ALA A 70 22.50 -48.90 -7.56
CA ALA A 70 22.59 -49.76 -8.75
C ALA A 70 21.88 -49.17 -9.97
N ASN A 71 20.83 -48.37 -9.72
CA ASN A 71 19.88 -47.88 -10.73
C ASN A 71 20.07 -46.40 -11.10
N GLU A 72 21.04 -45.72 -10.49
CA GLU A 72 21.47 -44.38 -10.91
C GLU A 72 22.05 -44.37 -12.34
N SER A 73 21.88 -43.23 -13.01
CA SER A 73 22.39 -43.01 -14.36
C SER A 73 23.89 -42.72 -14.35
N GLN A 74 24.55 -42.91 -15.48
CA GLN A 74 25.98 -42.65 -15.60
C GLN A 74 26.30 -41.15 -15.41
N GLU A 75 25.41 -40.28 -15.90
CA GLU A 75 25.51 -38.83 -15.75
C GLU A 75 25.44 -38.40 -14.29
N HIS A 76 24.62 -39.08 -13.48
CA HIS A 76 24.52 -38.82 -12.04
C HIS A 76 25.84 -39.16 -11.36
N HIS A 77 26.38 -40.35 -11.60
CA HIS A 77 27.69 -40.75 -11.08
C HIS A 77 28.80 -39.78 -11.50
N PHE A 78 28.86 -39.37 -12.76
CA PHE A 78 29.86 -38.40 -13.21
C PHE A 78 29.74 -37.05 -12.51
N LEU A 79 28.52 -36.56 -12.29
CA LEU A 79 28.30 -35.33 -11.56
C LEU A 79 28.77 -35.46 -10.10
N LYS A 80 28.43 -36.55 -9.39
CA LYS A 80 28.91 -36.78 -8.01
C LYS A 80 30.44 -36.77 -7.93
N LEU A 81 31.09 -37.48 -8.86
CA LEU A 81 32.55 -37.54 -8.94
C LEU A 81 33.15 -36.16 -9.16
N GLU A 82 32.62 -35.39 -10.12
CA GLU A 82 33.08 -34.03 -10.39
C GLU A 82 32.92 -33.12 -9.17
N LEU A 83 31.79 -33.20 -8.46
CA LEU A 83 31.55 -32.41 -7.25
C LEU A 83 32.57 -32.74 -6.15
N ALA A 84 32.82 -34.04 -5.91
CA ALA A 84 33.81 -34.48 -4.94
C ALA A 84 35.24 -34.03 -5.32
N MET A 85 35.61 -34.19 -6.59
CA MET A 85 36.92 -33.75 -7.09
C MET A 85 37.10 -32.23 -6.99
N ALA A 86 36.08 -31.46 -7.35
CA ALA A 86 36.11 -30.01 -7.26
C ALA A 86 36.21 -29.51 -5.82
N ALA A 87 35.48 -30.11 -4.88
CA ALA A 87 35.61 -29.78 -3.45
C ALA A 87 37.01 -30.10 -2.91
N ARG A 88 37.56 -31.27 -3.28
CA ARG A 88 38.93 -31.68 -2.91
C ARG A 88 39.99 -30.76 -3.51
N ALA A 89 39.83 -30.37 -4.77
CA ALA A 89 40.72 -29.41 -5.44
C ALA A 89 40.67 -28.01 -4.79
N ALA A 90 39.54 -27.65 -4.17
CA ALA A 90 39.41 -26.44 -3.36
C ALA A 90 40.02 -26.55 -1.95
N GLY A 91 40.65 -27.68 -1.63
CA GLY A 91 41.33 -27.92 -0.34
C GLY A 91 40.46 -28.56 0.75
N TRP A 92 39.24 -28.99 0.42
CA TRP A 92 38.31 -29.54 1.40
C TRP A 92 38.32 -31.07 1.41
N ARG A 93 38.14 -31.68 2.58
CA ARG A 93 37.83 -33.11 2.65
C ARG A 93 36.40 -33.32 2.15
N ALA A 94 36.24 -34.19 1.15
CA ALA A 94 34.94 -34.56 0.61
C ALA A 94 34.85 -36.07 0.41
N GLU A 95 33.70 -36.65 0.73
CA GLU A 95 33.44 -38.09 0.63
C GLU A 95 32.12 -38.33 -0.11
N LEU A 96 32.11 -39.35 -0.97
CA LEU A 96 30.92 -39.72 -1.75
C LEU A 96 29.95 -40.52 -0.88
N GLU A 97 28.64 -40.38 -1.13
CA GLU A 97 27.56 -41.28 -0.68
C GLU A 97 27.52 -41.53 0.85
N VAL A 98 27.69 -40.47 1.65
CA VAL A 98 27.73 -40.55 3.11
C VAL A 98 26.34 -40.36 3.71
N SER A 99 25.90 -41.31 4.53
CA SER A 99 24.63 -41.24 5.27
C SER A 99 24.79 -40.55 6.62
N SER A 100 23.71 -39.92 7.09
CA SER A 100 23.60 -39.55 8.50
C SER A 100 23.64 -40.79 9.40
N GLU A 101 23.94 -40.59 10.68
CA GLU A 101 23.90 -41.67 11.68
C GLU A 101 22.52 -42.32 11.78
N LEU A 102 21.46 -41.51 11.68
CA LEU A 102 20.06 -41.94 11.70
C LEU A 102 19.58 -42.50 10.35
N ARG A 103 20.41 -42.43 9.30
CA ARG A 103 20.12 -42.85 7.92
C ARG A 103 18.86 -42.21 7.31
N ASP A 104 18.46 -41.05 7.81
CA ASP A 104 17.30 -40.29 7.33
C ASP A 104 17.62 -39.42 6.10
N TRP A 105 18.91 -39.22 5.82
CA TRP A 105 19.45 -38.69 4.57
C TRP A 105 20.79 -39.35 4.19
N ARG A 106 21.14 -39.23 2.90
CA ARG A 106 22.42 -39.65 2.33
C ARG A 106 22.90 -38.58 1.35
N ALA A 107 24.02 -37.95 1.69
CA ALA A 107 24.66 -36.96 0.84
C ALA A 107 25.30 -37.64 -0.36
N ASP A 108 25.04 -37.12 -1.56
CA ASP A 108 25.78 -37.54 -2.75
C ASP A 108 27.28 -37.27 -2.61
N VAL A 109 27.63 -36.09 -2.10
CA VAL A 109 28.95 -35.74 -1.61
C VAL A 109 28.80 -35.01 -0.28
N LEU A 110 29.48 -35.46 0.76
CA LEU A 110 29.58 -34.74 2.03
C LEU A 110 30.95 -34.09 2.13
N VAL A 111 30.95 -32.77 2.33
CA VAL A 111 32.14 -31.97 2.61
C VAL A 111 32.26 -31.76 4.12
N PHE A 112 33.46 -31.90 4.64
CA PHE A 112 33.78 -31.75 6.05
C PHE A 112 34.60 -30.49 6.30
N ASP A 113 34.39 -29.85 7.44
CA ASP A 113 35.22 -28.73 7.88
C ASP A 113 36.62 -29.18 8.33
N GLU A 114 37.46 -28.21 8.70
CA GLU A 114 38.83 -28.45 9.18
C GLU A 114 38.89 -29.31 10.45
N GLN A 115 37.79 -29.36 11.22
CA GLN A 115 37.65 -30.18 12.42
C GLN A 115 37.07 -31.57 12.11
N GLY A 116 36.82 -31.88 10.83
CA GLY A 116 36.27 -33.16 10.39
C GLY A 116 34.77 -33.31 10.64
N ARG A 117 34.04 -32.23 10.91
CA ARG A 117 32.58 -32.26 11.10
C ARG A 117 31.85 -32.09 9.76
N PRO A 118 30.68 -32.73 9.57
CA PRO A 118 29.83 -32.48 8.41
C PRO A 118 29.55 -30.98 8.23
N PHE A 119 29.92 -30.43 7.08
CA PHE A 119 29.82 -28.99 6.80
C PHE A 119 28.79 -28.70 5.71
N MET A 120 28.90 -29.37 4.55
CA MET A 120 28.01 -29.14 3.42
C MET A 120 27.79 -30.41 2.60
N ALA A 121 26.54 -30.70 2.29
CA ALA A 121 26.16 -31.69 1.29
C ALA A 121 26.11 -31.06 -0.11
N LEU A 122 26.77 -31.67 -1.08
CA LEU A 122 26.63 -31.34 -2.50
C LEU A 122 25.75 -32.41 -3.15
N GLU A 123 24.53 -32.04 -3.52
CA GLU A 123 23.51 -32.96 -4.03
C GLU A 123 23.43 -32.89 -5.55
N ALA A 124 23.64 -34.02 -6.23
CA ALA A 124 23.47 -34.11 -7.67
C ALA A 124 22.04 -34.53 -7.99
N GLN A 125 21.20 -33.62 -8.50
CA GLN A 125 19.80 -33.90 -8.76
C GLN A 125 19.48 -33.86 -10.26
N LEU A 126 19.32 -35.03 -10.86
CA LEU A 126 18.97 -35.17 -12.28
C LEU A 126 17.48 -35.50 -12.50
N SER A 127 16.91 -36.30 -11.59
CA SER A 127 15.50 -36.70 -11.64
C SER A 127 14.56 -35.54 -11.31
N PRO A 128 13.32 -35.55 -11.84
CA PRO A 128 12.30 -34.61 -11.42
C PRO A 128 12.10 -34.62 -9.90
N MET A 129 11.91 -33.44 -9.32
CA MET A 129 11.59 -33.23 -7.91
C MET A 129 10.75 -31.96 -7.80
N THR A 130 9.81 -31.91 -6.88
CA THR A 130 9.01 -30.71 -6.61
C THR A 130 9.80 -29.70 -5.77
N PRO A 131 9.46 -28.41 -5.82
CA PRO A 131 10.04 -27.41 -4.93
C PRO A 131 9.87 -27.73 -3.43
N ASP A 132 8.74 -28.33 -3.04
CA ASP A 132 8.47 -28.70 -1.65
C ASP A 132 9.33 -29.88 -1.19
N GLU A 133 9.50 -30.91 -2.03
CA GLU A 133 10.43 -32.00 -1.74
C GLU A 133 11.88 -31.50 -1.61
N ALA A 134 12.29 -30.56 -2.47
CA ALA A 134 13.62 -29.96 -2.40
C ALA A 134 13.84 -29.24 -1.06
N ARG A 135 12.86 -28.43 -0.62
CA ARG A 135 12.89 -27.76 0.68
C ARG A 135 12.91 -28.76 1.83
N MET A 136 12.06 -29.78 1.78
CA MET A 136 11.97 -30.82 2.81
C MET A 136 13.26 -31.63 2.94
N ARG A 137 13.89 -32.01 1.82
CA ARG A 137 15.22 -32.65 1.81
C ARG A 137 16.29 -31.71 2.37
N THR A 138 16.31 -30.45 1.93
CA THR A 138 17.25 -29.44 2.45
C THR A 138 17.10 -29.24 3.96
N ALA A 139 15.86 -29.24 4.47
CA ALA A 139 15.58 -29.09 5.89
C ALA A 139 16.05 -30.29 6.73
N ARG A 140 16.13 -31.51 6.17
CA ARG A 140 16.70 -32.67 6.88
C ARG A 140 18.18 -32.46 7.17
N TYR A 141 18.98 -32.10 6.16
CA TYR A 141 20.39 -31.74 6.36
C TYR A 141 20.58 -30.61 7.38
N ALA A 142 19.74 -29.57 7.30
CA ALA A 142 19.84 -28.43 8.18
C ALA A 142 19.60 -28.77 9.67
N ARG A 143 18.80 -29.81 9.97
CA ARG A 143 18.61 -30.28 11.37
C ARG A 143 19.90 -30.83 11.98
N ASP A 144 20.76 -31.39 11.13
CA ASP A 144 22.06 -31.94 11.54
C ASP A 144 23.20 -30.92 11.36
N GLY A 145 22.87 -29.64 11.15
CA GLY A 145 23.84 -28.58 10.96
C GLY A 145 24.58 -28.60 9.61
N VAL A 146 24.09 -29.38 8.65
CA VAL A 146 24.72 -29.55 7.32
C VAL A 146 24.06 -28.60 6.32
N ALA A 147 24.86 -27.70 5.72
CA ALA A 147 24.40 -26.85 4.62
C ALA A 147 24.21 -27.68 3.34
N VAL A 148 23.44 -27.19 2.36
CA VAL A 148 23.23 -27.92 1.09
C VAL A 148 23.45 -27.03 -0.12
N CYS A 149 24.20 -27.55 -1.09
CA CYS A 149 24.26 -27.01 -2.44
C CYS A 149 23.76 -28.07 -3.43
N TRP A 150 22.60 -27.83 -4.01
CA TRP A 150 22.05 -28.67 -5.07
C TRP A 150 22.70 -28.36 -6.41
N VAL A 151 22.87 -29.37 -7.26
CA VAL A 151 23.46 -29.22 -8.58
C VAL A 151 22.64 -30.01 -9.60
N GLY A 152 22.18 -29.31 -10.64
CA GLY A 152 21.36 -29.90 -11.70
C GLY A 152 21.88 -29.55 -13.09
N LEU A 153 21.54 -30.39 -14.08
CA LEU A 153 21.92 -30.17 -15.49
C LEU A 153 20.91 -29.32 -16.27
N GLN A 154 19.64 -29.32 -15.83
CA GLN A 154 18.52 -28.75 -16.57
C GLN A 154 17.82 -27.64 -15.77
N ASP A 155 17.06 -26.79 -16.45
CA ASP A 155 16.16 -25.87 -15.77
C ASP A 155 14.99 -26.67 -15.18
N ARG A 156 14.81 -26.58 -13.86
CA ARG A 156 13.77 -27.30 -13.13
C ARG A 156 13.13 -26.36 -12.12
N PRO A 157 11.81 -26.49 -11.84
CA PRO A 157 11.11 -25.60 -10.91
C PRO A 157 11.74 -25.53 -9.51
N TRP A 158 12.30 -26.63 -9.02
CA TRP A 158 12.94 -26.70 -7.70
C TRP A 158 14.26 -25.91 -7.61
N ALA A 159 14.95 -25.66 -8.73
CA ALA A 159 16.28 -25.05 -8.75
C ALA A 159 16.32 -23.59 -8.26
N ARG A 160 15.15 -22.97 -8.07
CA ARG A 160 15.01 -21.61 -7.52
C ARG A 160 14.50 -21.60 -6.09
N ALA A 161 14.11 -22.75 -5.54
CA ALA A 161 13.53 -22.87 -4.22
C ALA A 161 14.56 -23.16 -3.12
N VAL A 162 15.74 -23.65 -3.51
CA VAL A 162 16.83 -24.06 -2.63
C VAL A 162 18.17 -23.66 -3.25
N PRO A 163 19.28 -23.59 -2.48
CA PRO A 163 20.58 -23.18 -3.00
C PRO A 163 21.04 -24.14 -4.10
N THR A 164 21.02 -23.69 -5.35
CA THR A 164 21.22 -24.56 -6.52
C THR A 164 22.22 -23.96 -7.50
N LEU A 165 23.05 -24.81 -8.12
CA LEU A 165 23.84 -24.51 -9.30
C LEU A 165 23.29 -25.29 -10.50
N ARG A 166 23.09 -24.59 -11.63
CA ARG A 166 22.84 -25.25 -12.92
C ARG A 166 24.15 -25.34 -13.69
N VAL A 167 24.56 -26.56 -14.02
CA VAL A 167 25.85 -26.81 -14.66
C VAL A 167 25.69 -27.42 -16.05
N ARG A 168 26.72 -27.23 -16.88
CA ARG A 168 26.91 -27.95 -18.14
C ARG A 168 28.18 -28.79 -18.02
N ALA A 169 28.09 -30.06 -18.41
CA ALA A 169 29.25 -30.93 -18.52
C ALA A 169 30.29 -30.35 -19.51
N ALA A 170 31.55 -30.70 -19.29
CA ALA A 170 32.64 -30.46 -20.23
C ALA A 170 32.33 -31.08 -21.59
N ALA A 171 32.60 -30.37 -22.69
CA ALA A 171 32.32 -30.89 -24.04
C ALA A 171 33.47 -31.74 -24.59
N GLY A 172 34.68 -31.58 -24.04
CA GLY A 172 35.88 -32.25 -24.49
C GLY A 172 36.91 -32.49 -23.39
N ARG A 173 37.98 -33.18 -23.75
CA ARG A 173 39.08 -33.53 -22.83
C ARG A 173 39.86 -32.26 -22.46
N GLY A 174 40.00 -31.98 -21.16
CA GLY A 174 40.67 -30.78 -20.65
C GLY A 174 39.77 -29.56 -20.45
N GLU A 175 38.48 -29.66 -20.80
CA GLU A 175 37.48 -28.66 -20.41
C GLU A 175 36.93 -28.96 -19.00
N SER A 176 36.54 -27.91 -18.29
CA SER A 176 35.90 -28.02 -16.99
C SER A 176 34.38 -27.89 -17.09
N TRP A 177 33.69 -28.49 -16.12
CA TRP A 177 32.27 -28.24 -15.93
C TRP A 177 32.02 -26.75 -15.69
N THR A 178 30.94 -26.23 -16.28
CA THR A 178 30.65 -24.80 -16.23
C THR A 178 29.32 -24.56 -15.53
N VAL A 179 29.31 -23.70 -14.52
CA VAL A 179 28.08 -23.15 -13.93
C VAL A 179 27.48 -22.12 -14.89
N ARG A 180 26.20 -22.26 -15.19
CA ARG A 180 25.43 -21.35 -16.05
C ARG A 180 24.43 -20.50 -15.27
N HIS A 181 23.86 -21.05 -14.19
CA HIS A 181 22.92 -20.35 -13.31
C HIS A 181 23.15 -20.78 -11.87
N GLY A 182 22.61 -20.02 -10.93
CA GLY A 182 22.73 -20.30 -9.49
C GLY A 182 23.70 -19.39 -8.76
N LEU A 183 24.68 -18.78 -9.44
CA LEU A 183 25.41 -17.63 -8.93
C LEU A 183 24.88 -16.35 -9.58
N ALA A 184 24.78 -15.28 -8.79
CA ALA A 184 24.34 -13.98 -9.27
C ALA A 184 25.20 -12.83 -8.76
N ARG A 185 25.35 -11.79 -9.59
CA ARG A 185 25.88 -10.48 -9.21
C ARG A 185 24.81 -9.42 -9.37
N TYR A 186 24.87 -8.39 -8.53
CA TYR A 186 24.02 -7.22 -8.68
C TYR A 186 24.73 -6.14 -9.47
N THR A 187 24.17 -5.75 -10.62
CA THR A 187 24.65 -4.64 -11.43
C THR A 187 23.74 -3.44 -11.24
N TRP A 188 24.33 -2.27 -11.04
CA TRP A 188 23.61 -0.99 -10.91
C TRP A 188 24.51 0.13 -11.41
N SER A 189 24.24 0.63 -12.62
CA SER A 189 25.05 1.67 -13.28
C SER A 189 24.20 2.56 -14.21
N PRO A 190 24.29 3.90 -14.11
CA PRO A 190 24.99 4.65 -13.06
C PRO A 190 24.32 4.44 -11.70
N ARG A 191 25.05 4.67 -10.59
CA ARG A 191 24.54 4.49 -9.22
C ARG A 191 23.63 5.63 -8.77
N THR A 192 22.56 5.87 -9.52
CA THR A 192 21.53 6.89 -9.24
C THR A 192 20.17 6.23 -9.20
N ALA A 193 19.17 6.86 -8.56
CA ALA A 193 17.79 6.41 -8.47
C ALA A 193 17.13 6.09 -9.83
N LYS A 194 17.65 6.62 -10.94
CA LYS A 194 17.15 6.33 -12.30
C LYS A 194 18.01 5.32 -13.08
N GLY A 195 19.16 4.92 -12.54
CA GLY A 195 20.06 3.95 -13.17
C GLY A 195 19.45 2.56 -13.25
N LYS A 196 19.78 1.83 -14.31
CA LYS A 196 19.34 0.44 -14.50
C LYS A 196 20.04 -0.44 -13.46
N ALA A 197 19.25 -1.23 -12.74
CA ALA A 197 19.74 -2.20 -11.78
C ALA A 197 19.12 -3.57 -12.01
N LYS A 198 19.93 -4.64 -11.94
CA LYS A 198 19.45 -6.01 -12.11
C LYS A 198 20.40 -7.03 -11.50
N TRP A 199 19.84 -8.18 -11.15
CA TRP A 199 20.62 -9.39 -10.87
C TRP A 199 20.99 -10.07 -12.18
N GLU A 200 22.28 -10.42 -12.33
CA GLU A 200 22.82 -11.12 -13.50
C GLU A 200 23.47 -12.42 -13.07
N HIS A 201 23.22 -13.50 -13.81
CA HIS A 201 23.88 -14.77 -13.55
C HIS A 201 25.37 -14.72 -13.88
N ILE A 202 26.19 -15.35 -13.04
CA ILE A 202 27.62 -15.50 -13.25
C ILE A 202 27.87 -16.86 -13.89
N THR A 203 28.54 -16.86 -15.03
CA THR A 203 29.08 -18.08 -15.66
C THR A 203 30.54 -18.25 -15.25
N CYS A 204 30.88 -19.41 -14.70
CA CYS A 204 32.24 -19.72 -14.22
C CYS A 204 32.46 -21.24 -14.19
N PRO A 205 33.72 -21.71 -14.08
CA PRO A 205 34.02 -23.11 -13.79
C PRO A 205 33.35 -23.59 -12.50
N LEU A 206 32.90 -24.85 -12.47
CA LEU A 206 32.29 -25.47 -11.29
C LEU A 206 33.24 -25.51 -10.09
N GLY A 207 34.53 -25.77 -10.33
CA GLY A 207 35.56 -25.72 -9.30
C GLY A 207 35.63 -24.37 -8.59
N ASP A 208 35.64 -23.26 -9.35
CA ASP A 208 35.66 -21.91 -8.79
C ASP A 208 34.40 -21.61 -7.98
N ALA A 209 33.24 -21.97 -8.51
CA ALA A 209 31.97 -21.77 -7.82
C ALA A 209 31.93 -22.51 -6.47
N LEU A 210 32.33 -23.79 -6.45
CA LEU A 210 32.38 -24.57 -5.22
C LEU A 210 33.44 -24.05 -4.26
N ALA A 211 34.61 -23.65 -4.76
CA ALA A 211 35.62 -23.01 -3.92
C ALA A 211 35.07 -21.75 -3.24
N TRP A 212 34.38 -20.88 -3.98
CA TRP A 212 33.78 -19.67 -3.40
C TRP A 212 32.68 -19.98 -2.38
N ILE A 213 31.85 -21.00 -2.63
CA ILE A 213 30.79 -21.43 -1.73
C ILE A 213 31.40 -21.98 -0.42
N LEU A 214 32.32 -22.94 -0.54
CA LEU A 214 32.92 -23.62 0.60
C LEU A 214 33.77 -22.65 1.46
N GLN A 215 34.47 -21.71 0.82
CA GLN A 215 35.22 -20.66 1.52
C GLN A 215 34.33 -19.53 2.09
N GLY A 216 33.02 -19.59 1.91
CA GLY A 216 32.09 -18.55 2.38
C GLY A 216 32.23 -17.19 1.66
N ARG A 217 32.90 -17.15 0.50
CA ARG A 217 33.04 -15.93 -0.33
C ARG A 217 31.72 -15.55 -1.01
N VAL A 218 30.85 -16.53 -1.22
CA VAL A 218 29.46 -16.34 -1.62
C VAL A 218 28.55 -17.01 -0.60
N ARG A 219 27.35 -16.46 -0.42
CA ARG A 219 26.32 -16.94 0.49
C ARG A 219 24.99 -17.10 -0.22
N VAL A 220 24.10 -17.86 0.40
CA VAL A 220 22.72 -18.01 -0.06
C VAL A 220 22.00 -16.68 0.10
N HIS A 221 21.33 -16.23 -0.96
CA HIS A 221 20.46 -15.08 -0.99
C HIS A 221 19.08 -15.49 -1.50
N THR A 222 18.05 -15.05 -0.79
CA THR A 222 16.64 -15.22 -1.19
C THR A 222 16.08 -13.87 -1.59
N ALA A 223 15.75 -13.74 -2.87
CA ALA A 223 15.14 -12.54 -3.41
C ALA A 223 13.68 -12.38 -2.94
N VAL A 224 13.13 -11.17 -3.08
CA VAL A 224 11.74 -10.83 -2.69
C VAL A 224 10.71 -11.72 -3.38
N ASN A 225 10.99 -12.20 -4.60
CA ASN A 225 10.11 -13.12 -5.32
C ASN A 225 10.28 -14.60 -4.91
N GLY A 226 11.05 -14.87 -3.86
CA GLY A 226 11.35 -16.22 -3.35
C GLY A 226 12.45 -16.98 -4.11
N THR A 227 13.08 -16.38 -5.13
CA THR A 227 14.18 -17.04 -5.85
C THR A 227 15.43 -17.11 -4.98
N VAL A 228 16.01 -18.30 -4.87
CA VAL A 228 17.23 -18.59 -4.13
C VAL A 228 18.42 -18.70 -5.10
N TRP A 229 19.54 -18.04 -4.77
CA TRP A 229 20.81 -18.18 -5.47
C TRP A 229 22.00 -17.91 -4.54
N TRP A 230 23.20 -18.12 -5.03
CA TRP A 230 24.46 -17.76 -4.39
C TRP A 230 24.94 -16.38 -4.85
N THR A 231 25.42 -15.54 -3.93
CA THR A 231 26.00 -14.25 -4.29
C THR A 231 27.04 -13.79 -3.27
N ALA A 232 27.94 -12.90 -3.69
CA ALA A 232 28.91 -12.29 -2.79
C ALA A 232 28.24 -11.20 -1.94
N PRO A 233 28.61 -11.05 -0.65
CA PRO A 233 28.05 -10.02 0.24
C PRO A 233 28.07 -8.60 -0.36
N ALA A 234 29.14 -8.23 -1.07
CA ALA A 234 29.28 -6.93 -1.71
C ALA A 234 28.18 -6.64 -2.77
N TYR A 235 27.59 -7.65 -3.40
CA TYR A 235 26.48 -7.46 -4.34
C TYR A 235 25.15 -7.25 -3.62
N GLU A 236 24.93 -7.94 -2.50
CA GLU A 236 23.76 -7.70 -1.65
C GLU A 236 23.79 -6.30 -1.04
N GLU A 237 24.95 -5.86 -0.54
CA GLU A 237 25.12 -4.51 -0.02
C GLU A 237 24.80 -3.45 -1.07
N ARG A 238 25.19 -3.68 -2.34
CA ARG A 238 24.82 -2.79 -3.45
C ARG A 238 23.32 -2.79 -3.72
N ALA A 239 22.66 -3.95 -3.66
CA ALA A 239 21.21 -4.05 -3.82
C ALA A 239 20.47 -3.34 -2.67
N LEU A 240 20.95 -3.48 -1.43
CA LEU A 240 20.40 -2.78 -0.27
C LEU A 240 20.61 -1.27 -0.35
N ALA A 241 21.79 -0.81 -0.76
CA ALA A 241 22.07 0.61 -0.97
C ALA A 241 21.13 1.22 -2.02
N ARG A 242 20.85 0.48 -3.09
CA ARG A 242 19.86 0.88 -4.10
C ARG A 242 18.46 0.98 -3.49
N ALA A 243 18.01 -0.06 -2.79
CA ALA A 243 16.67 -0.08 -2.19
C ALA A 243 16.46 1.08 -1.21
N ARG A 244 17.48 1.42 -0.41
CA ARG A 244 17.46 2.61 0.47
C ARG A 244 17.32 3.90 -0.32
N MET A 245 18.09 4.07 -1.39
CA MET A 245 17.99 5.26 -2.25
C MET A 245 16.61 5.40 -2.91
N GLU A 246 15.98 4.30 -3.31
CA GLU A 246 14.61 4.32 -3.85
C GLU A 246 13.59 4.72 -2.79
N ALA A 247 13.71 4.19 -1.56
CA ALA A 247 12.85 4.55 -0.44
C ALA A 247 12.99 6.04 -0.09
N ASP A 248 14.22 6.54 0.04
CA ASP A 248 14.49 7.95 0.33
C ASP A 248 13.92 8.87 -0.75
N ALA A 249 14.05 8.50 -2.03
CA ALA A 249 13.49 9.26 -3.14
C ALA A 249 11.95 9.30 -3.10
N ALA A 250 11.31 8.16 -2.79
CA ALA A 250 9.86 8.09 -2.63
C ALA A 250 9.37 8.95 -1.46
N ASP A 251 10.08 8.93 -0.33
CA ASP A 251 9.75 9.75 0.85
C ASP A 251 9.91 11.24 0.56
N GLN A 252 10.96 11.64 -0.16
CA GLN A 252 11.17 13.01 -0.60
C GLN A 252 10.06 13.49 -1.54
N GLU A 253 9.65 12.65 -2.49
CA GLU A 253 8.55 12.96 -3.41
C GLU A 253 7.22 13.10 -2.66
N ALA A 254 6.93 12.20 -1.74
CA ALA A 254 5.74 12.26 -0.88
C ALA A 254 5.73 13.53 -0.02
N ALA A 255 6.88 13.90 0.56
CA ALA A 255 7.02 15.15 1.33
C ALA A 255 6.83 16.39 0.45
N ALA A 256 7.36 16.40 -0.77
CA ALA A 256 7.17 17.50 -1.72
C ALA A 256 5.70 17.63 -2.13
N LYS A 257 4.99 16.51 -2.37
CA LYS A 257 3.56 16.50 -2.67
C LYS A 257 2.73 17.05 -1.52
N ARG A 258 3.05 16.67 -0.27
CA ARG A 258 2.41 17.22 0.95
C ARG A 258 2.58 18.73 1.04
N ARG A 259 3.81 19.24 0.90
CA ARG A 259 4.09 20.69 0.91
C ARG A 259 3.29 21.44 -0.16
N ARG A 260 3.24 20.93 -1.40
CA ARG A 260 2.45 21.54 -2.48
C ARG A 260 0.96 21.57 -2.16
N ALA A 261 0.42 20.49 -1.57
CA ALA A 261 -0.97 20.41 -1.17
C ALA A 261 -1.31 21.40 -0.04
N GLU A 262 -0.41 21.56 0.93
CA GLU A 262 -0.53 22.54 2.02
C GLU A 262 -0.52 23.98 1.50
N THR A 263 0.43 24.33 0.62
CA THR A 263 0.48 25.66 -0.01
C THR A 263 -0.81 25.94 -0.79
N ALA A 264 -1.26 25.00 -1.63
CA ALA A 264 -2.50 25.17 -2.38
C ALA A 264 -3.74 25.27 -1.47
N ALA A 265 -3.75 24.58 -0.32
CA ALA A 265 -4.82 24.70 0.66
C ALA A 265 -4.80 26.06 1.37
N ALA A 266 -3.61 26.59 1.69
CA ALA A 266 -3.46 27.93 2.26
C ALA A 266 -3.94 29.02 1.27
N ASP A 267 -3.56 28.93 -0.01
CA ASP A 267 -4.00 29.87 -1.04
C ASP A 267 -5.52 29.84 -1.22
N ARG A 268 -6.14 28.65 -1.27
CA ARG A 268 -7.60 28.52 -1.32
C ARG A 268 -8.28 29.16 -0.10
N ARG A 269 -7.73 28.98 1.10
CA ARG A 269 -8.27 29.61 2.33
C ARG A 269 -8.15 31.12 2.28
N ARG A 270 -7.03 31.64 1.76
CA ARG A 270 -6.80 33.07 1.59
C ARG A 270 -7.79 33.67 0.59
N LEU A 271 -7.92 33.10 -0.61
CA LEU A 271 -8.89 33.56 -1.61
C LEU A 271 -10.34 33.51 -1.07
N ALA A 272 -10.71 32.45 -0.36
CA ALA A 272 -12.03 32.36 0.27
C ALA A 272 -12.22 33.39 1.41
N ALA A 273 -11.16 33.81 2.09
CA ALA A 273 -11.23 34.87 3.10
C ALA A 273 -11.36 36.26 2.46
N GLU A 274 -10.60 36.52 1.38
CA GLU A 274 -10.69 37.75 0.58
C GLU A 274 -12.09 37.90 -0.03
N GLN A 275 -12.63 36.83 -0.64
CA GLN A 275 -14.00 36.84 -1.17
C GLN A 275 -15.03 37.14 -0.08
N ARG A 276 -14.95 36.45 1.06
CA ARG A 276 -15.85 36.71 2.20
C ARG A 276 -15.73 38.15 2.73
N ALA A 277 -14.57 38.79 2.61
CA ALA A 277 -14.41 40.19 3.00
C ALA A 277 -15.07 41.13 1.99
N LEU A 278 -14.93 40.86 0.68
CA LEU A 278 -15.63 41.60 -0.37
C LEU A 278 -17.14 41.46 -0.24
N ASP A 279 -17.66 40.25 -0.01
CA ASP A 279 -19.09 40.00 0.18
C ASP A 279 -19.63 40.79 1.39
N ARG A 280 -18.90 40.79 2.51
CA ARG A 280 -19.26 41.60 3.69
C ARG A 280 -19.25 43.10 3.41
N GLN A 281 -18.32 43.59 2.61
CA GLN A 281 -18.26 45.01 2.25
C GLN A 281 -19.42 45.40 1.34
N ALA A 282 -19.76 44.54 0.37
CA ALA A 282 -20.94 44.74 -0.49
C ALA A 282 -22.24 44.77 0.33
N ASP A 283 -22.42 43.82 1.27
CA ASP A 283 -23.56 43.80 2.18
C ASP A 283 -23.68 45.10 3.00
N LEU A 284 -22.56 45.63 3.50
CA LEU A 284 -22.54 46.89 4.25
C LEU A 284 -22.91 48.09 3.36
N GLN A 285 -22.41 48.13 2.12
CA GLN A 285 -22.74 49.18 1.17
C GLN A 285 -24.22 49.14 0.77
N GLU A 286 -24.79 47.96 0.55
CA GLU A 286 -26.22 47.80 0.25
C GLU A 286 -27.09 48.29 1.42
N ARG A 287 -26.72 47.94 2.66
CA ARG A 287 -27.42 48.44 3.86
C ARG A 287 -27.35 49.96 3.99
N GLN A 288 -26.18 50.55 3.74
CA GLN A 288 -26.02 52.00 3.78
C GLN A 288 -26.85 52.70 2.71
N ALA A 289 -26.85 52.17 1.47
CA ALA A 289 -27.67 52.69 0.38
C ALA A 289 -29.16 52.62 0.71
N GLU A 290 -29.61 51.53 1.34
CA GLU A 290 -31.01 51.38 1.77
C GLU A 290 -31.39 52.39 2.86
N ILE A 291 -30.55 52.59 3.87
CA ILE A 291 -30.79 53.63 4.90
C ILE A 291 -30.81 55.03 4.27
N GLN A 292 -29.91 55.31 3.32
CA GLN A 292 -29.88 56.58 2.59
C GLN A 292 -31.16 56.77 1.77
N ARG A 293 -31.61 55.74 1.02
CA ARG A 293 -32.87 55.74 0.26
C ARG A 293 -34.06 56.10 1.15
N LEU A 294 -34.10 55.54 2.37
CA LEU A 294 -35.19 55.73 3.33
C LEU A 294 -35.03 56.95 4.24
N THR A 295 -34.02 57.80 4.04
CA THR A 295 -33.79 58.98 4.90
C THR A 295 -35.01 59.91 4.94
N GLY A 296 -35.66 60.14 3.79
CA GLY A 296 -36.88 60.94 3.72
C GLY A 296 -38.05 60.32 4.49
N PHE A 297 -38.18 58.98 4.44
CA PHE A 297 -39.17 58.22 5.21
C PHE A 297 -38.93 58.36 6.72
N PHE A 298 -37.69 58.18 7.18
CA PHE A 298 -37.34 58.26 8.60
C PHE A 298 -37.60 59.66 9.17
N LEU A 299 -37.21 60.72 8.46
CA LEU A 299 -37.45 62.09 8.89
C LEU A 299 -38.94 62.42 9.04
N ARG A 300 -39.77 61.97 8.09
CA ARG A 300 -41.23 62.24 8.14
C ARG A 300 -41.94 61.43 9.22
N THR A 301 -41.55 60.18 9.39
CA THR A 301 -42.22 59.28 10.33
C THR A 301 -41.69 59.40 11.76
N GLY A 302 -40.49 59.97 11.94
CA GLY A 302 -39.77 59.91 13.21
C GLY A 302 -39.34 58.49 13.58
N PHE A 303 -39.33 57.56 12.62
CA PHE A 303 -38.83 56.20 12.82
C PHE A 303 -37.31 56.25 12.96
N ASP A 304 -36.78 55.64 14.03
CA ASP A 304 -35.36 55.59 14.34
C ASP A 304 -34.58 54.74 13.30
N PRO A 305 -33.68 55.34 12.49
CA PRO A 305 -32.93 54.62 11.46
C PRO A 305 -32.06 53.48 12.03
N THR A 306 -31.59 53.62 13.28
CA THR A 306 -30.75 52.59 13.93
C THR A 306 -31.54 51.32 14.27
N ALA A 307 -32.86 51.44 14.38
CA ALA A 307 -33.76 50.35 14.69
C ALA A 307 -34.27 49.61 13.43
N TRP A 308 -33.98 50.12 12.23
CA TRP A 308 -34.47 49.60 10.95
C TRP A 308 -34.10 48.14 10.72
N ASP A 309 -32.85 47.75 10.91
CA ASP A 309 -32.39 46.36 10.72
C ASP A 309 -33.10 45.38 11.66
N THR A 310 -33.39 45.79 12.91
CA THR A 310 -34.12 44.94 13.85
C THR A 310 -35.59 44.87 13.49
N PHE A 311 -36.20 45.98 13.09
CA PHE A 311 -37.57 46.01 12.61
C PHE A 311 -37.78 45.11 11.39
N THR A 312 -36.93 45.21 10.38
CA THR A 312 -37.05 44.38 9.17
C THR A 312 -36.86 42.89 9.46
N ARG A 313 -36.00 42.53 10.41
CA ARG A 313 -35.89 41.15 10.92
C ARG A 313 -37.17 40.69 11.59
N LEU A 314 -37.80 41.52 12.43
CA LEU A 314 -39.08 41.19 13.06
C LEU A 314 -40.18 41.01 12.01
N VAL A 315 -40.28 41.87 11.00
CA VAL A 315 -41.23 41.72 9.89
C VAL A 315 -41.05 40.39 9.16
N ARG A 316 -39.80 40.02 8.83
CA ARG A 316 -39.48 38.73 8.17
C ARG A 316 -39.80 37.53 9.06
N SER A 317 -39.56 37.63 10.36
CA SER A 317 -39.85 36.58 11.34
C SER A 317 -41.35 36.40 11.52
N ALA A 318 -42.08 37.49 11.78
CA ALA A 318 -43.52 37.48 12.03
C ALA A 318 -44.33 37.05 10.80
N SER A 319 -43.84 37.35 9.59
CA SER A 319 -44.54 36.99 8.35
C SER A 319 -44.28 35.55 7.90
N GLY A 320 -43.14 34.95 8.26
CA GLY A 320 -42.68 33.66 7.72
C GLY A 320 -42.40 33.67 6.21
N LYS A 321 -42.42 34.84 5.57
CA LYS A 321 -42.35 35.03 4.11
C LYS A 321 -41.01 35.64 3.70
N ALA A 322 -40.73 35.65 2.39
CA ALA A 322 -39.71 36.52 1.81
C ALA A 322 -40.31 37.92 1.67
N ILE A 323 -39.59 38.96 2.11
CA ILE A 323 -40.06 40.34 2.19
C ILE A 323 -39.12 41.28 1.44
N VAL A 324 -39.68 42.15 0.60
CA VAL A 324 -39.00 43.24 -0.10
C VAL A 324 -39.72 44.55 0.21
N TYR A 325 -38.97 45.61 0.52
CA TYR A 325 -39.49 46.95 0.76
C TYR A 325 -39.45 47.76 -0.55
N GLY A 326 -40.63 48.15 -1.03
CA GLY A 326 -40.80 48.91 -2.26
C GLY A 326 -40.57 50.42 -2.06
N GLU A 327 -41.17 51.22 -2.92
CA GLU A 327 -41.14 52.69 -2.82
C GLU A 327 -42.23 53.20 -1.86
N GLU A 328 -42.09 54.45 -1.44
CA GLU A 328 -43.15 55.16 -0.71
C GLU A 328 -44.30 55.52 -1.65
N SER A 329 -45.55 55.32 -1.21
CA SER A 329 -46.71 55.50 -2.09
C SER A 329 -47.67 56.56 -1.58
N ARG A 330 -47.88 57.64 -2.36
CA ARG A 330 -48.89 58.68 -2.08
C ARG A 330 -50.29 58.10 -1.86
N ARG A 331 -50.63 57.02 -2.58
CA ARG A 331 -51.91 56.31 -2.43
C ARG A 331 -52.14 55.78 -1.02
N TYR A 332 -51.07 55.43 -0.32
CA TYR A 332 -51.10 54.85 1.02
C TYR A 332 -50.44 55.80 2.03
N GLY A 333 -50.68 57.10 1.90
CA GLY A 333 -50.19 58.12 2.83
C GLY A 333 -48.67 58.25 2.86
N ASN A 334 -48.00 58.06 1.72
CA ASN A 334 -46.54 57.98 1.63
C ASN A 334 -45.92 56.92 2.56
N GLY A 335 -46.68 55.91 2.98
CA GLY A 335 -46.13 54.79 3.71
C GLY A 335 -45.26 53.91 2.82
N LEU A 336 -44.29 53.23 3.43
CA LEU A 336 -43.36 52.37 2.72
C LEU A 336 -44.03 51.03 2.38
N LEU A 337 -44.04 50.66 1.11
CA LEU A 337 -44.69 49.43 0.65
C LEU A 337 -43.90 48.19 1.06
N VAL A 338 -44.60 47.17 1.54
CA VAL A 338 -44.01 45.87 1.90
C VAL A 338 -44.62 44.79 1.02
N HIS A 339 -43.78 44.20 0.18
CA HIS A 339 -44.16 43.10 -0.68
C HIS A 339 -43.68 41.78 -0.09
N ALA A 340 -44.56 40.77 -0.13
CA ALA A 340 -44.28 39.46 0.43
C ALA A 340 -44.50 38.35 -0.59
N ARG A 341 -43.73 37.27 -0.43
CA ARG A 341 -43.89 36.02 -1.18
C ARG A 341 -43.73 34.80 -0.26
N PRO A 342 -44.53 33.72 -0.44
CA PRO A 342 -44.27 32.45 0.22
C PRO A 342 -42.86 31.93 -0.07
N ARG A 343 -42.17 31.37 0.93
CA ARG A 343 -40.83 30.80 0.74
C ARG A 343 -40.94 29.52 -0.11
N GLY A 344 -40.01 29.32 -1.04
CA GLY A 344 -39.97 28.11 -1.89
C GLY A 344 -40.96 28.09 -3.05
N THR A 345 -41.57 29.23 -3.41
CA THR A 345 -42.44 29.34 -4.59
C THR A 345 -41.88 30.34 -5.61
N ASP A 346 -42.11 30.05 -6.90
CA ASP A 346 -41.77 30.94 -8.01
C ASP A 346 -42.83 32.04 -8.26
N ALA A 347 -43.76 32.22 -7.31
CA ALA A 347 -44.76 33.28 -7.40
C ALA A 347 -44.11 34.69 -7.43
N GLY A 348 -44.82 35.69 -7.94
CA GLY A 348 -44.40 37.09 -7.82
C GLY A 348 -44.53 37.63 -6.39
N TYR A 349 -43.86 38.75 -6.11
CA TYR A 349 -44.05 39.50 -4.86
C TYR A 349 -45.37 40.27 -4.91
N ALA A 350 -46.25 40.05 -3.92
CA ALA A 350 -47.53 40.76 -3.81
C ALA A 350 -47.49 41.78 -2.66
N LEU A 351 -48.20 42.91 -2.83
CA LEU A 351 -48.31 43.90 -1.76
C LEU A 351 -49.02 43.28 -0.54
N ALA A 352 -48.34 43.28 0.60
CA ALA A 352 -48.79 42.58 1.80
C ALA A 352 -49.03 43.53 2.99
N ALA A 353 -48.25 44.60 3.08
CA ALA A 353 -48.39 45.58 4.15
C ALA A 353 -47.84 46.96 3.75
N VAL A 354 -48.09 47.97 4.58
CA VAL A 354 -47.53 49.32 4.47
C VAL A 354 -46.95 49.74 5.81
N VAL A 355 -45.71 50.25 5.84
CA VAL A 355 -45.06 50.73 7.07
C VAL A 355 -45.37 52.20 7.28
N CYS A 356 -45.82 52.57 8.49
CA CYS A 356 -46.00 53.95 8.96
C CYS A 356 -46.63 54.91 7.93
N PRO A 357 -47.83 54.63 7.40
CA PRO A 357 -48.53 55.56 6.53
C PRO A 357 -48.92 56.84 7.29
N ASP A 358 -49.04 57.96 6.58
CA ASP A 358 -49.59 59.19 7.13
C ASP A 358 -51.01 58.95 7.68
N PRO A 359 -51.25 59.23 8.97
CA PRO A 359 -52.57 59.07 9.59
C PRO A 359 -53.72 59.77 8.84
N ALA A 360 -53.44 60.87 8.12
CA ALA A 360 -54.44 61.57 7.32
C ALA A 360 -54.99 60.73 6.14
N ALA A 361 -54.22 59.74 5.66
CA ALA A 361 -54.62 58.85 4.58
C ALA A 361 -55.55 57.70 5.05
N LEU A 362 -55.77 57.54 6.36
CA LEU A 362 -56.57 56.46 6.94
C LEU A 362 -58.09 56.67 6.85
N THR A 363 -58.53 57.69 6.11
CA THR A 363 -59.95 57.91 5.79
C THR A 363 -60.49 56.86 4.82
N ARG A 364 -59.62 56.26 3.98
CA ARG A 364 -59.94 55.15 3.08
C ARG A 364 -58.77 54.16 3.05
N TRP A 365 -58.95 52.99 3.65
CA TRP A 365 -57.90 51.96 3.74
C TRP A 365 -58.42 50.59 3.31
N PRO A 366 -57.65 49.77 2.56
CA PRO A 366 -58.07 48.42 2.21
C PRO A 366 -58.13 47.50 3.43
N GLU A 367 -59.30 46.89 3.69
CA GLU A 367 -59.59 46.10 4.90
C GLU A 367 -58.57 44.97 5.17
N LYS A 368 -58.03 44.37 4.10
CA LYS A 368 -57.08 43.24 4.19
C LYS A 368 -55.61 43.66 4.27
N LEU A 369 -55.28 44.93 3.98
CA LEU A 369 -53.90 45.42 3.92
C LEU A 369 -53.41 45.81 5.33
N THR A 370 -52.36 45.15 5.80
CA THR A 370 -51.84 45.34 7.16
C THR A 370 -50.97 46.60 7.23
N ILE A 371 -51.09 47.37 8.29
CA ILE A 371 -50.18 48.48 8.62
C ILE A 371 -49.13 47.99 9.60
N LEU A 372 -47.86 48.30 9.36
CA LEU A 372 -46.75 47.96 10.26
C LEU A 372 -46.24 49.21 10.95
N VAL A 373 -46.06 49.17 12.26
CA VAL A 373 -45.57 50.29 13.06
C VAL A 373 -44.52 49.86 14.09
N PRO A 374 -43.55 50.73 14.43
CA PRO A 374 -42.43 50.38 15.30
C PRO A 374 -42.75 50.35 16.79
N ASP A 375 -43.84 50.96 17.24
CA ASP A 375 -44.12 51.07 18.67
C ASP A 375 -45.59 51.41 18.94
N HIS A 376 -45.94 51.41 20.22
CA HIS A 376 -47.28 51.74 20.70
C HIS A 376 -47.63 53.23 20.53
N THR A 377 -46.63 54.11 20.45
CA THR A 377 -46.88 55.54 20.19
C THR A 377 -47.43 55.73 18.79
N TRP A 378 -46.85 55.05 17.80
CA TRP A 378 -47.38 55.00 16.44
C TRP A 378 -48.75 54.32 16.38
N PHE A 379 -48.96 53.22 17.09
CA PHE A 379 -50.26 52.57 17.17
C PHE A 379 -51.36 53.54 17.67
N ALA A 380 -51.09 54.29 18.75
CA ALA A 380 -52.01 55.28 19.29
C ALA A 380 -52.32 56.41 18.28
N ARG A 381 -51.33 56.86 17.51
CA ARG A 381 -51.54 57.85 16.42
C ARG A 381 -52.49 57.31 15.36
N LEU A 382 -52.33 56.06 14.94
CA LEU A 382 -53.24 55.43 13.98
C LEU A 382 -54.65 55.28 14.58
N GLN A 383 -54.75 54.89 15.86
CA GLN A 383 -56.03 54.70 16.54
C GLN A 383 -56.84 56.00 16.62
N ALA A 384 -56.19 57.12 16.91
CA ALA A 384 -56.85 58.43 16.96
C ALA A 384 -57.32 58.93 15.58
N ALA A 385 -56.63 58.56 14.50
CA ALA A 385 -56.92 59.03 13.15
C ALA A 385 -57.82 58.09 12.32
N ALA A 386 -57.95 56.82 12.72
CA ALA A 386 -58.66 55.80 11.96
C ALA A 386 -60.16 56.12 11.82
N ARG A 387 -60.64 56.21 10.58
CA ARG A 387 -62.07 56.34 10.24
C ARG A 387 -62.65 55.10 9.57
N VAL A 388 -61.83 54.07 9.37
CA VAL A 388 -62.20 52.75 8.85
C VAL A 388 -61.52 51.66 9.69
N PRO A 389 -62.00 50.41 9.67
CA PRO A 389 -61.31 49.31 10.36
C PRO A 389 -59.90 49.09 9.80
N LEU A 390 -58.90 48.98 10.69
CA LEU A 390 -57.49 48.76 10.32
C LEU A 390 -56.94 47.50 10.97
N ARG A 391 -56.08 46.78 10.23
CA ARG A 391 -55.23 45.72 10.78
C ARG A 391 -53.84 46.30 11.00
N VAL A 392 -53.37 46.32 12.24
CA VAL A 392 -52.06 46.90 12.58
C VAL A 392 -51.19 45.86 13.25
N ALA A 393 -49.95 45.71 12.80
CA ALA A 393 -48.93 44.96 13.52
C ALA A 393 -47.93 45.94 14.13
N VAL A 394 -47.82 45.90 15.46
CA VAL A 394 -46.82 46.63 16.23
C VAL A 394 -45.60 45.71 16.35
N LEU A 395 -44.50 46.10 15.73
CA LEU A 395 -43.26 45.34 15.69
C LEU A 395 -42.18 46.20 16.34
N ASP A 396 -41.93 45.98 17.63
CA ASP A 396 -41.06 46.83 18.41
C ASP A 396 -39.59 46.40 18.27
N PRO A 397 -38.76 47.16 17.54
CA PRO A 397 -37.36 46.81 17.33
C PRO A 397 -36.49 46.98 18.58
N ARG A 398 -36.95 47.71 19.60
CA ARG A 398 -36.21 47.91 20.85
C ARG A 398 -36.45 46.75 21.81
N THR A 399 -37.69 46.27 21.90
CA THR A 399 -38.05 45.17 22.80
C THR A 399 -38.08 43.80 22.12
N GLY A 400 -38.02 43.75 20.80
CA GLY A 400 -38.11 42.52 20.00
C GLY A 400 -39.51 41.92 19.93
N ARG A 401 -40.54 42.62 20.44
CA ARG A 401 -41.92 42.10 20.54
C ARG A 401 -42.70 42.35 19.26
N SER A 402 -43.59 41.42 18.93
CA SER A 402 -44.51 41.52 17.80
C SER A 402 -45.95 41.30 18.28
N MET A 403 -46.84 42.23 17.95
CA MET A 403 -48.23 42.20 18.39
C MET A 403 -49.14 42.58 17.21
N PHE A 404 -50.28 41.89 17.07
CA PHE A 404 -51.23 42.11 15.99
C PHE A 404 -52.55 42.57 16.56
N GLU A 405 -53.01 43.73 16.13
CA GLU A 405 -54.17 44.42 16.66
C GLU A 405 -55.14 44.81 15.54
N ARG A 406 -56.41 45.01 15.94
CA ARG A 406 -57.44 45.58 15.08
C ARG A 406 -57.92 46.89 15.67
N ILE A 407 -57.88 47.94 14.87
CA ILE A 407 -58.47 49.23 15.23
C ILE A 407 -59.86 49.28 14.60
N HIS A 408 -60.88 49.50 15.44
CA HIS A 408 -62.22 49.81 15.00
C HIS A 408 -62.44 51.32 15.15
N PRO A 409 -62.94 52.02 14.11
CA PRO A 409 -63.22 53.44 14.22
C PRO A 409 -64.25 53.68 15.33
N ALA A 410 -64.05 54.71 16.14
CA ALA A 410 -65.03 55.09 17.15
C ALA A 410 -66.36 55.43 16.45
N LEU A 411 -67.43 54.70 16.79
CA LEU A 411 -68.79 55.09 16.43
C LEU A 411 -69.08 56.42 17.12
N ASP A 412 -69.47 57.44 16.37
CA ASP A 412 -69.97 58.68 16.95
C ASP A 412 -71.11 58.34 17.94
N PRO A 413 -71.12 58.89 19.16
CA PRO A 413 -72.19 58.61 20.10
C PRO A 413 -73.49 59.20 19.55
N VAL A 414 -74.38 58.32 19.10
CA VAL A 414 -75.76 58.63 18.76
C VAL A 414 -76.43 59.23 20.00
N ALA A 415 -76.86 60.49 19.89
CA ALA A 415 -77.70 61.13 20.90
C ALA A 415 -79.00 60.32 21.08
N GLY A 416 -79.24 59.89 22.31
CA GLY A 416 -80.49 59.25 22.74
C GLY A 416 -81.69 60.22 22.73
N PRO A 417 -82.91 59.69 22.83
CA PRO A 417 -84.11 60.27 22.24
C PRO A 417 -84.78 61.33 23.13
N ASP A 418 -85.18 62.44 22.54
CA ASP A 418 -86.12 63.38 23.16
C ASP A 418 -87.57 62.98 22.81
N ARG A 419 -88.31 62.54 23.83
CA ARG A 419 -89.76 62.75 23.93
C ARG A 419 -89.96 63.95 24.85
N PRO A 420 -90.84 64.90 24.49
CA PRO A 420 -92.09 64.99 25.25
C PRO A 420 -93.31 65.49 24.45
N GLY A 421 -94.51 65.21 24.98
CA GLY A 421 -95.78 65.87 24.62
C GLY A 421 -96.83 64.94 24.03
#